data_AF-A0A351AQN4-F1
#
_entry.id   AF-A0A351AQN4-F1
#
_cell.length_a   1.000
_cell.length_b   1.000
_cell.length_c   1.000
_cell.angle_alpha   90.00
_cell.angle_beta   90.00
_cell.angle_gamma   90.00
#
_symmetry.space_group_name_H-M   'P 1'
#
loop_
_entity.id
_entity.type
_entity.pdbx_description
1 polymer ?
#
loop_
_entity_poly.entity_id
_entity_poly.type
_entity_poly.pdbx_seq_one_letter_code
_entity_poly.pdbx_strand_id
1 'polypeptide(L)'
;SHDNSVKIGTIQYEKAGCAHIPYPPEYWDGVVGLNALRAFNIEINYDDMTIYCYSKKEPLEITAGPVMFPFEYKYDVPFITMPVKIGGTEYDLLLEVDTGSDRVIDLNTPFVNSHNLLDTQRPFAISHISSSDEGSGELRNIFLDEVTVGPYILPKVAGAFSTLTEGMQSKSDIDGTLGNNFLKRFNMIIDFKAKKLYLQPNNYFWTPFYDFLVE
;
A
#
# COMPACT_ATOMS: atom_id res chain seq x y z
N SER A 1 0.70 -4.47 27.39
CA SER A 1 1.69 -3.83 28.29
C SER A 1 1.99 -2.45 27.75
N HIS A 2 2.10 -1.42 28.62
CA HIS A 2 2.57 -0.08 28.25
C HIS A 2 3.96 0.23 28.85
N ASP A 3 4.63 -0.79 29.39
CA ASP A 3 5.97 -0.66 30.00
C ASP A 3 7.06 -1.18 29.06
N ASN A 4 6.74 -1.33 27.77
CA ASN A 4 7.70 -1.78 26.78
C ASN A 4 8.54 -0.59 26.29
N SER A 5 9.82 -0.84 26.04
CA SER A 5 10.68 0.06 25.28
C SER A 5 11.15 -0.68 24.02
N VAL A 6 11.12 0.02 22.88
CA VAL A 6 11.46 -0.55 21.57
C VAL A 6 12.50 0.33 20.91
N LYS A 7 13.62 -0.28 20.51
CA LYS A 7 14.68 0.39 19.76
C LYS A 7 14.74 -0.15 18.33
N ILE A 8 14.66 0.73 17.35
CA ILE A 8 14.76 0.40 15.92
C ILE A 8 15.77 1.34 15.30
N GLY A 9 16.93 0.80 14.90
CA GLY A 9 18.06 1.61 14.43
C GLY A 9 18.48 2.66 15.47
N THR A 10 18.36 3.94 15.09
CA THR A 10 18.68 5.10 15.94
C THR A 10 17.47 5.65 16.71
N ILE A 11 16.27 5.12 16.49
CA ILE A 11 15.03 5.58 17.12
C ILE A 11 14.69 4.73 18.34
N GLN A 12 14.23 5.38 19.41
CA GLN A 12 13.80 4.77 20.66
C GLN A 12 12.36 5.19 20.96
N TYR A 13 11.49 4.21 21.17
CA TYR A 13 10.11 4.41 21.61
C TYR A 13 9.96 3.92 23.05
N GLU A 14 9.60 4.83 23.95
CA GLU A 14 9.26 4.50 25.33
C GLU A 14 7.75 4.27 25.46
N LYS A 15 7.37 3.36 26.37
CA LYS A 15 5.97 2.98 26.62
C LYS A 15 5.22 2.52 25.36
N ALA A 16 5.92 1.78 24.51
CA ALA A 16 5.37 1.32 23.24
C ALA A 16 4.24 0.31 23.46
N GLY A 17 3.10 0.54 22.80
CA GLY A 17 2.04 -0.47 22.68
C GLY A 17 2.51 -1.58 21.76
N CYS A 18 2.59 -2.81 22.29
CA CYS A 18 2.97 -3.99 21.52
C CYS A 18 1.86 -5.03 21.59
N ALA A 19 1.50 -5.58 20.44
CA ALA A 19 0.68 -6.78 20.32
C ALA A 19 1.57 -7.95 19.91
N HIS A 20 1.40 -9.10 20.56
CA HIS A 20 2.06 -10.33 20.15
C HIS A 20 1.06 -11.14 19.35
N ILE A 21 1.30 -11.26 18.05
CA ILE A 21 0.49 -12.08 17.14
C ILE A 21 1.37 -13.25 16.70
N PRO A 22 0.97 -14.50 16.97
CA PRO A 22 1.79 -15.67 16.68
C PRO A 22 1.75 -15.97 15.17
N TYR A 23 2.57 -15.24 14.40
CA TYR A 23 2.87 -15.59 13.03
C TYR A 23 4.05 -16.57 12.97
N PRO A 24 4.12 -17.42 11.93
CA PRO A 24 5.28 -18.27 11.74
C PRO A 24 6.52 -17.39 11.53
N PRO A 25 7.64 -17.65 12.24
CA PRO A 25 8.82 -16.78 12.25
C PRO A 25 9.48 -16.62 10.88
N GLU A 26 9.18 -17.49 9.93
CA GLU A 26 9.67 -17.44 8.56
C GLU A 26 9.06 -16.32 7.69
N TYR A 27 7.98 -15.66 8.12
CA TYR A 27 7.30 -14.65 7.30
C TYR A 27 7.77 -13.21 7.56
N TRP A 28 8.02 -12.81 8.82
CA TRP A 28 8.35 -11.43 9.20
C TRP A 28 8.83 -11.33 10.66
N ASP A 29 9.78 -10.43 10.91
CA ASP A 29 10.27 -10.11 12.27
C ASP A 29 9.27 -9.27 13.09
N GLY A 30 8.37 -8.53 12.42
CA GLY A 30 7.34 -7.70 13.04
C GLY A 30 6.88 -6.53 12.16
N VAL A 31 5.80 -5.86 12.55
CA VAL A 31 5.28 -4.65 11.88
C VAL A 31 5.47 -3.45 12.78
N VAL A 32 6.04 -2.40 12.20
CA VAL A 32 6.11 -1.07 12.82
C VAL A 32 4.89 -0.29 12.33
N GLY A 33 3.87 -0.20 13.19
CA GLY A 33 2.62 0.46 12.83
C GLY A 33 2.74 1.97 12.66
N LEU A 34 1.75 2.55 11.97
CA LEU A 34 1.68 3.98 11.65
C LEU A 34 1.77 4.90 12.87
N ASN A 35 1.32 4.45 14.03
CA ASN A 35 1.39 5.18 15.29
C ASN A 35 2.82 5.58 15.66
N ALA A 36 3.79 4.70 15.38
CA ALA A 36 5.21 4.94 15.60
C ALA A 36 5.78 5.81 14.46
N LEU A 37 5.53 5.44 13.21
CA LEU A 37 6.07 6.11 12.03
C LEU A 37 5.63 7.57 11.92
N ARG A 38 4.36 7.87 12.24
CA ARG A 38 3.82 9.24 12.19
C ARG A 38 4.41 10.17 13.24
N ALA A 39 5.32 9.74 14.11
CA ALA A 39 6.09 10.65 14.97
C ALA A 39 7.11 11.48 14.17
N PHE A 40 7.49 11.00 12.98
CA PHE A 40 8.50 11.60 12.10
C PHE A 40 7.87 12.00 10.77
N ASN A 41 8.63 12.71 9.93
CA ASN A 41 8.45 12.58 8.49
C ASN A 41 9.31 11.42 8.02
N ILE A 42 8.81 10.59 7.12
CA ILE A 42 9.45 9.32 6.75
C ILE A 42 9.91 9.37 5.30
N GLU A 43 11.12 8.90 5.03
CA GLU A 43 11.54 8.48 3.70
C GLU A 43 11.78 6.97 3.71
N ILE A 44 11.22 6.28 2.72
CA ILE A 44 11.51 4.88 2.45
C ILE A 44 12.26 4.86 1.13
N ASN A 45 13.55 4.54 1.20
CA ASN A 45 14.41 4.44 0.04
C ASN A 45 14.69 2.95 -0.22
N TYR A 46 14.23 2.47 -1.37
CA TYR A 46 14.40 1.06 -1.75
C TYR A 46 15.72 0.81 -2.47
N ASP A 47 16.36 1.85 -3.04
CA ASP A 47 17.67 1.70 -3.67
C ASP A 47 18.76 1.42 -2.63
N ASP A 48 18.63 2.00 -1.43
CA ASP A 48 19.53 1.78 -0.29
C ASP A 48 18.96 0.85 0.79
N MET A 49 17.71 0.41 0.62
CA MET A 49 16.95 -0.41 1.59
C MET A 49 16.93 0.20 3.00
N THR A 50 16.78 1.53 3.09
CA THR A 50 16.82 2.30 4.34
C THR A 50 15.54 3.11 4.55
N ILE A 51 15.08 3.14 5.81
CA ILE A 51 14.01 4.04 6.26
C ILE A 51 14.65 5.19 7.04
N TYR A 52 14.47 6.41 6.55
CA TYR A 52 14.93 7.62 7.22
C TYR A 52 13.79 8.28 7.99
N CYS A 53 14.06 8.61 9.26
CA CYS A 53 13.12 9.27 10.15
C CYS A 53 13.56 10.71 10.41
N TYR A 54 12.89 11.68 9.80
CA TYR A 54 13.18 13.10 9.95
C TYR A 54 12.31 13.76 11.02
N SER A 55 12.90 14.71 11.75
CA SER A 55 12.16 15.55 12.69
C SER A 55 11.06 16.35 11.98
N LYS A 56 9.85 16.38 12.55
CA LYS A 56 8.73 17.21 12.04
C LYS A 56 8.89 18.72 12.27
N LYS A 57 9.94 19.13 12.99
CA LYS A 57 10.20 20.54 13.30
C LYS A 57 10.65 21.30 12.05
N GLU A 58 11.44 20.65 11.21
CA GLU A 58 11.96 21.22 9.99
C GLU A 58 11.13 20.75 8.79
N PRO A 59 10.90 21.61 7.78
CA PRO A 59 10.33 21.16 6.52
C PRO A 59 11.28 20.16 5.84
N LEU A 60 10.69 19.20 5.13
CA LEU A 60 11.48 18.34 4.23
C LEU A 60 11.80 19.11 2.96
N GLU A 61 13.08 19.14 2.60
CA GLU A 61 13.53 19.63 1.29
C GLU A 61 13.22 18.57 0.24
N ILE A 62 12.10 18.75 -0.46
CA ILE A 62 11.72 17.88 -1.58
C ILE A 62 12.35 18.44 -2.86
N THR A 63 13.36 17.74 -3.38
CA THR A 63 13.94 18.09 -4.70
C THR A 63 12.91 17.90 -5.80
N ALA A 64 13.02 18.66 -6.90
CA ALA A 64 12.16 18.45 -8.07
C ALA A 64 12.29 17.01 -8.61
N GLY A 65 11.18 16.40 -9.05
CA GLY A 65 11.17 15.04 -9.60
C GLY A 65 10.02 14.15 -9.10
N PRO A 66 9.77 14.05 -7.78
CA PRO A 66 8.74 13.17 -7.25
C PRO A 66 7.33 13.63 -7.62
N VAL A 67 6.46 12.68 -7.91
CA VAL A 67 5.02 12.91 -8.07
C VAL A 67 4.40 13.08 -6.70
N MET A 68 3.67 14.17 -6.50
CA MET A 68 3.01 14.48 -5.23
C MET A 68 1.54 14.08 -5.27
N PHE A 69 1.12 13.29 -4.29
CA PHE A 69 -0.26 12.98 -3.99
C PHE A 69 -0.64 13.60 -2.65
N PRO A 70 -1.71 14.43 -2.58
CA PRO A 70 -2.33 14.70 -1.30
C PRO A 70 -2.96 13.39 -0.79
N PHE A 71 -2.88 13.14 0.51
CA PHE A 71 -3.58 12.02 1.11
C PHE A 71 -4.57 12.49 2.17
N GLU A 72 -5.62 11.70 2.38
CA GLU A 72 -6.54 11.87 3.49
C GLU A 72 -6.43 10.69 4.47
N TYR A 73 -6.91 10.89 5.69
CA TYR A 73 -6.99 9.81 6.66
C TYR A 73 -8.40 9.24 6.68
N LYS A 74 -8.51 7.93 6.51
CA LYS A 74 -9.72 7.16 6.80
C LYS A 74 -9.31 5.95 7.61
N TYR A 75 -10.10 5.56 8.60
CA TYR A 75 -9.77 4.43 9.48
C TYR A 75 -8.35 4.53 10.09
N ASP A 76 -7.91 5.76 10.38
CA ASP A 76 -6.56 6.11 10.89
C ASP A 76 -5.36 5.80 9.96
N VAL A 77 -5.58 5.42 8.70
CA VAL A 77 -4.54 5.12 7.70
C VAL A 77 -4.63 6.07 6.47
N PRO A 78 -3.52 6.30 5.74
CA PRO A 78 -3.50 7.25 4.63
C PRO A 78 -4.08 6.67 3.34
N PHE A 79 -4.91 7.46 2.66
CA PHE A 79 -5.49 7.15 1.35
C PHE A 79 -5.12 8.21 0.32
N ILE A 80 -4.77 7.77 -0.89
CA ILE A 80 -4.53 8.65 -2.05
C ILE A 80 -5.53 8.32 -3.17
N THR A 81 -5.83 9.30 -4.02
CA THR A 81 -6.58 9.08 -5.25
C THR A 81 -5.62 8.86 -6.41
N MET A 82 -5.78 7.78 -7.18
CA MET A 82 -4.92 7.45 -8.31
C MET A 82 -5.74 6.96 -9.52
N PRO A 83 -5.46 7.43 -10.75
CA PRO A 83 -6.12 6.94 -11.95
C PRO A 83 -5.68 5.53 -12.30
N VAL A 84 -6.65 4.63 -12.50
CA VAL A 84 -6.45 3.23 -12.88
C VAL A 84 -7.43 2.86 -13.98
N LYS A 85 -6.92 2.24 -15.05
CA LYS A 85 -7.72 1.79 -16.18
C LYS A 85 -8.00 0.29 -16.09
N ILE A 86 -9.28 -0.06 -16.23
CA ILE A 86 -9.79 -1.43 -16.10
C ILE A 86 -10.81 -1.67 -17.22
N GLY A 87 -10.56 -2.67 -18.08
CA GLY A 87 -11.48 -3.01 -19.17
C GLY A 87 -11.73 -1.83 -20.12
N GLY A 88 -10.73 -0.99 -20.34
CA GLY A 88 -10.82 0.21 -21.18
C GLY A 88 -11.39 1.46 -20.49
N THR A 89 -11.94 1.34 -19.29
CA THR A 89 -12.53 2.45 -18.53
C THR A 89 -11.55 2.96 -17.48
N GLU A 90 -11.38 4.27 -17.37
CA GLU A 90 -10.55 4.90 -16.34
C GLU A 90 -11.37 5.21 -15.08
N TYR A 91 -10.79 4.94 -13.91
CA TYR A 91 -11.37 5.18 -12.60
C TYR A 91 -10.36 5.93 -11.72
N ASP A 92 -10.80 6.97 -11.04
CA ASP A 92 -10.03 7.64 -9.98
C ASP A 92 -10.24 6.92 -8.65
N LEU A 93 -9.36 5.98 -8.32
CA LEU A 93 -9.52 5.09 -7.17
C LEU A 93 -8.96 5.71 -5.89
N LEU A 94 -9.74 5.69 -4.80
CA LEU A 94 -9.28 6.01 -3.46
C LEU A 94 -8.65 4.77 -2.80
N LEU A 95 -7.31 4.75 -2.72
CA LEU A 95 -6.53 3.58 -2.33
C LEU A 95 -5.74 3.82 -1.04
N GLU A 96 -5.79 2.85 -0.12
CA GLU A 96 -4.95 2.81 1.09
C GLU A 96 -3.48 2.67 0.69
N VAL A 97 -2.58 3.45 1.28
CA VAL A 97 -1.13 3.28 1.08
C VAL A 97 -0.61 2.31 2.14
N ASP A 98 -0.42 1.04 1.76
CA ASP A 98 -0.07 -0.03 2.70
C ASP A 98 1.25 -0.73 2.32
N THR A 99 2.33 -0.31 2.99
CA THR A 99 3.65 -0.95 2.84
C THR A 99 3.76 -2.31 3.53
N GLY A 100 2.78 -2.68 4.37
CA GLY A 100 2.70 -3.98 5.04
C GLY A 100 2.05 -5.07 4.18
N SER A 101 1.31 -4.68 3.15
CA SER A 101 0.69 -5.61 2.20
C SER A 101 1.69 -6.14 1.17
N ASP A 102 1.70 -7.46 0.96
CA ASP A 102 2.46 -8.13 -0.11
C ASP A 102 1.74 -8.06 -1.48
N ARG A 103 0.65 -7.30 -1.58
CA ARG A 103 -0.17 -7.16 -2.79
C ARG A 103 0.29 -6.00 -3.66
N VAL A 104 -0.29 -5.91 -4.86
CA VAL A 104 -0.02 -4.82 -5.81
C VAL A 104 -1.11 -3.76 -5.70
N ILE A 105 -2.29 -4.05 -6.23
CA ILE A 105 -3.52 -3.27 -6.04
C ILE A 105 -4.66 -4.25 -5.83
N ASP A 106 -5.30 -4.20 -4.67
CA ASP A 106 -6.52 -4.96 -4.40
C ASP A 106 -7.71 -4.01 -4.44
N LEU A 107 -8.73 -4.33 -5.26
CA LEU A 107 -9.97 -3.55 -5.35
C LEU A 107 -11.04 -4.15 -4.44
N ASN A 108 -11.64 -3.29 -3.63
CA ASN A 108 -12.61 -3.67 -2.61
C ASN A 108 -13.90 -4.21 -3.21
N THR A 109 -14.53 -5.15 -2.50
CA THR A 109 -15.75 -5.84 -2.94
C THR A 109 -16.89 -4.88 -3.32
N PRO A 110 -17.17 -3.79 -2.56
CA PRO A 110 -18.22 -2.85 -2.97
C PRO A 110 -17.90 -2.10 -4.26
N PHE A 111 -16.64 -1.71 -4.49
CA PHE A 111 -16.22 -1.06 -5.74
C PHE A 111 -16.37 -2.03 -6.93
N VAL A 112 -15.86 -3.26 -6.77
CA VAL A 112 -15.96 -4.32 -7.79
C VAL A 112 -17.42 -4.60 -8.16
N ASN A 113 -18.30 -4.74 -7.17
CA ASN A 113 -19.71 -5.07 -7.39
C ASN A 113 -20.50 -3.91 -8.01
N SER A 114 -20.30 -2.69 -7.52
CA SER A 114 -21.02 -1.50 -8.04
C SER A 114 -20.70 -1.21 -9.51
N HIS A 115 -19.49 -1.58 -9.95
CA HIS A 115 -19.04 -1.44 -11.34
C HIS A 115 -19.15 -2.74 -12.16
N ASN A 116 -19.71 -3.81 -11.60
CA ASN A 116 -19.87 -5.13 -12.24
C ASN A 116 -18.55 -5.69 -12.81
N LEU A 117 -17.44 -5.53 -12.09
CA LEU A 117 -16.09 -5.84 -12.60
C LEU A 117 -15.71 -7.32 -12.50
N LEU A 118 -16.31 -8.09 -11.60
CA LEU A 118 -15.82 -9.41 -11.18
C LEU A 118 -15.53 -10.37 -12.35
N ASP A 119 -16.38 -10.37 -13.39
CA ASP A 119 -16.28 -11.25 -14.54
C ASP A 119 -15.79 -10.54 -15.82
N THR A 120 -15.35 -9.27 -15.71
CA THR A 120 -14.88 -8.48 -16.86
C THR A 120 -13.48 -8.85 -17.34
N GLN A 121 -12.70 -9.49 -16.47
CA GLN A 121 -11.32 -9.87 -16.72
C GLN A 121 -11.11 -11.33 -16.34
N ARG A 122 -10.36 -12.07 -17.18
CA ARG A 122 -9.98 -13.45 -16.85
C ARG A 122 -8.88 -13.42 -15.80
N PRO A 123 -9.06 -14.05 -14.62
CA PRO A 123 -8.01 -14.09 -13.61
C PRO A 123 -6.84 -14.97 -14.06
N PHE A 124 -5.62 -14.52 -13.80
CA PHE A 124 -4.42 -15.34 -13.97
C PHE A 124 -4.16 -16.24 -12.75
N ALA A 125 -4.72 -15.89 -11.59
CA ALA A 125 -4.67 -16.69 -10.38
C ALA A 125 -5.87 -16.40 -9.46
N ILE A 126 -6.22 -17.35 -8.61
CA ILE A 126 -7.17 -17.14 -7.51
C ILE A 126 -6.38 -17.33 -6.21
N SER A 127 -6.39 -16.32 -5.35
CA SER A 127 -5.82 -16.39 -4.02
C SER A 127 -6.93 -16.45 -2.99
N HIS A 128 -6.70 -17.16 -1.88
CA HIS A 128 -7.58 -17.14 -0.73
C HIS A 128 -6.94 -16.28 0.35
N ILE A 129 -7.72 -15.41 0.96
CA ILE A 129 -7.28 -14.55 2.05
C ILE A 129 -8.25 -14.68 3.21
N SER A 130 -7.69 -14.74 4.40
CA SER A 130 -8.39 -14.64 5.67
C SER A 130 -8.08 -13.28 6.28
N SER A 131 -9.10 -12.48 6.51
CA SER A 131 -9.01 -11.26 7.33
C SER A 131 -8.63 -11.62 8.77
N SER A 132 -8.03 -10.67 9.48
CA SER A 132 -7.78 -10.77 10.93
C SER A 132 -9.06 -11.00 11.74
N ASP A 133 -10.22 -10.69 11.15
CA ASP A 133 -11.53 -10.71 11.79
C ASP A 133 -12.37 -11.95 11.42
N GLU A 134 -11.74 -13.09 11.07
CA GLU A 134 -12.36 -14.37 10.69
C GLU A 134 -13.06 -14.43 9.30
N GLY A 135 -13.30 -13.29 8.65
CA GLY A 135 -13.79 -13.25 7.27
C GLY A 135 -12.84 -13.90 6.27
N SER A 136 -13.34 -14.85 5.47
CA SER A 136 -12.59 -15.46 4.37
C SER A 136 -13.18 -15.07 3.03
N GLY A 137 -12.30 -14.89 2.04
CA GLY A 137 -12.72 -14.52 0.69
C GLY A 137 -11.67 -14.89 -0.35
N GLU A 138 -12.00 -14.58 -1.59
CA GLU A 138 -11.14 -14.83 -2.73
C GLU A 138 -10.69 -13.51 -3.34
N LEU A 139 -9.44 -13.49 -3.80
CA LEU A 139 -8.90 -12.46 -4.66
C LEU A 139 -8.79 -13.04 -6.07
N ARG A 140 -9.52 -12.46 -7.02
CA ARG A 140 -9.41 -12.76 -8.46
C ARG A 140 -8.26 -11.92 -9.01
N ASN A 141 -7.07 -12.51 -9.10
CA ASN A 141 -5.89 -11.79 -9.57
C ASN A 141 -5.96 -11.57 -11.08
N ILE A 142 -5.93 -10.32 -11.52
CA ILE A 142 -6.17 -9.85 -12.88
C ILE A 142 -5.07 -8.88 -13.30
N PHE A 143 -5.02 -8.54 -14.58
CA PHE A 143 -4.23 -7.40 -15.06
C PHE A 143 -5.14 -6.18 -15.17
N LEU A 144 -4.78 -5.12 -14.46
CA LEU A 144 -5.24 -3.76 -14.72
C LEU A 144 -4.60 -3.29 -16.03
N ASP A 145 -5.34 -2.58 -16.87
CA ASP A 145 -4.84 -2.15 -18.17
C ASP A 145 -3.70 -1.14 -17.99
N GLU A 146 -3.88 -0.21 -17.05
CA GLU A 146 -2.97 0.91 -16.82
C GLU A 146 -3.10 1.45 -15.39
N VAL A 147 -1.98 1.85 -14.79
CA VAL A 147 -1.95 2.67 -13.56
C VAL A 147 -1.11 3.90 -13.81
N THR A 148 -1.67 5.07 -13.54
CA THR A 148 -1.02 6.36 -13.83
C THR A 148 -0.51 7.01 -12.55
N VAL A 149 0.79 7.28 -12.50
CA VAL A 149 1.47 7.97 -11.40
C VAL A 149 2.11 9.24 -11.94
N GLY A 150 1.36 10.35 -11.95
CA GLY A 150 1.81 11.60 -12.53
C GLY A 150 2.16 11.44 -14.03
N PRO A 151 3.41 11.69 -14.46
CA PRO A 151 3.82 11.48 -15.86
C PRO A 151 4.13 10.01 -16.20
N TYR A 152 4.13 9.11 -15.21
CA TYR A 152 4.50 7.71 -15.39
C TYR A 152 3.27 6.85 -15.61
N ILE A 153 3.27 6.10 -16.71
CA ILE A 153 2.17 5.24 -17.10
C ILE A 153 2.67 3.80 -17.05
N LEU A 154 2.12 2.99 -16.15
CA LEU A 154 2.47 1.58 -16.01
C LEU A 154 1.38 0.73 -16.67
N PRO A 155 1.66 0.07 -17.82
CA PRO A 155 0.69 -0.81 -18.46
C PRO A 155 0.67 -2.19 -17.79
N LYS A 156 -0.45 -2.90 -17.92
CA LYS A 156 -0.59 -4.32 -17.55
C LYS A 156 -0.12 -4.60 -16.11
N VAL A 157 -0.60 -3.78 -15.17
CA VAL A 157 -0.25 -3.89 -13.75
C VAL A 157 -1.04 -5.01 -13.12
N ALA A 158 -0.38 -5.84 -12.30
CA ALA A 158 -1.10 -6.87 -11.55
C ALA A 158 -2.04 -6.20 -10.53
N GLY A 159 -3.23 -6.74 -10.36
CA GLY A 159 -4.16 -6.35 -9.31
C GLY A 159 -5.10 -7.50 -8.97
N ALA A 160 -6.07 -7.26 -8.10
CA ALA A 160 -7.08 -8.24 -7.78
C ALA A 160 -8.45 -7.61 -7.56
N PHE A 161 -9.49 -8.36 -7.93
CA PHE A 161 -10.86 -8.08 -7.48
C PHE A 161 -11.15 -8.90 -6.23
N SER A 162 -11.55 -8.21 -5.16
CA SER A 162 -11.92 -8.83 -3.90
C SER A 162 -13.35 -9.35 -3.89
N THR A 163 -13.56 -10.42 -3.13
CA THR A 163 -14.90 -10.93 -2.75
C THR A 163 -15.11 -10.94 -1.23
N LEU A 164 -14.24 -10.25 -0.47
CA LEU A 164 -14.31 -10.22 0.98
C LEU A 164 -15.54 -9.45 1.47
N THR A 165 -16.22 -10.00 2.47
CA THR A 165 -17.40 -9.39 3.10
C THR A 165 -17.07 -8.66 4.41
N GLU A 166 -15.84 -8.78 4.91
CA GLU A 166 -15.38 -8.23 6.18
C GLU A 166 -14.01 -7.54 6.04
N GLY A 167 -13.59 -6.83 7.09
CA GLY A 167 -12.33 -6.09 7.13
C GLY A 167 -12.32 -4.82 6.27
N MET A 168 -11.13 -4.34 5.92
CA MET A 168 -10.95 -3.12 5.12
C MET A 168 -11.51 -3.29 3.70
N GLN A 169 -11.41 -4.49 3.13
CA GLN A 169 -11.83 -4.74 1.75
C GLN A 169 -13.35 -4.80 1.53
N SER A 170 -14.15 -4.76 2.60
CA SER A 170 -15.61 -4.69 2.52
C SER A 170 -16.17 -3.28 2.72
N LYS A 171 -15.32 -2.28 2.98
CA LYS A 171 -15.75 -0.88 3.16
C LYS A 171 -16.14 -0.26 1.82
N SER A 172 -17.29 0.41 1.78
CA SER A 172 -17.87 0.98 0.56
C SER A 172 -17.46 2.41 0.28
N ASP A 173 -16.74 3.05 1.20
CA ASP A 173 -16.30 4.43 1.10
C ASP A 173 -14.81 4.56 0.73
N ILE A 174 -14.17 3.44 0.37
CA ILE A 174 -12.80 3.32 -0.11
C ILE A 174 -12.75 2.24 -1.20
N ASP A 175 -11.90 2.41 -2.20
CA ASP A 175 -11.95 1.58 -3.41
C ASP A 175 -10.95 0.41 -3.40
N GLY A 176 -9.92 0.48 -2.56
CA GLY A 176 -8.90 -0.56 -2.52
C GLY A 176 -7.69 -0.26 -1.66
N THR A 177 -6.67 -1.10 -1.82
CA THR A 177 -5.37 -0.99 -1.17
C THR A 177 -4.28 -1.00 -2.23
N LEU A 178 -3.33 -0.07 -2.10
CA LEU A 178 -2.08 0.02 -2.86
C LEU A 178 -0.97 -0.64 -2.03
N GLY A 179 -0.65 -1.88 -2.35
CA GLY A 179 0.26 -2.71 -1.58
C GLY A 179 1.73 -2.51 -1.93
N ASN A 180 2.61 -3.11 -1.13
CA ASN A 180 4.04 -2.88 -1.23
C ASN A 180 4.68 -3.43 -2.52
N ASN A 181 4.08 -4.48 -3.11
CA ASN A 181 4.54 -4.95 -4.40
C ASN A 181 4.22 -3.96 -5.54
N PHE A 182 3.41 -2.93 -5.34
CA PHE A 182 3.40 -1.74 -6.20
C PHE A 182 4.35 -0.67 -5.67
N LEU A 183 4.19 -0.27 -4.41
CA LEU A 183 4.85 0.90 -3.80
C LEU A 183 6.38 0.83 -3.89
N LYS A 184 6.99 -0.36 -3.77
CA LYS A 184 8.45 -0.52 -3.83
C LYS A 184 9.13 -0.05 -5.11
N ARG A 185 8.35 0.22 -6.17
CA ARG A 185 8.80 0.82 -7.45
C ARG A 185 9.17 2.29 -7.32
N PHE A 186 8.87 2.88 -6.17
CA PHE A 186 9.12 4.28 -5.87
C PHE A 186 9.86 4.40 -4.55
N ASN A 187 10.87 5.28 -4.51
CA ASN A 187 11.32 5.84 -3.24
C ASN A 187 10.23 6.81 -2.78
N MET A 188 9.86 6.72 -1.51
CA MET A 188 8.68 7.37 -0.96
C MET A 188 9.07 8.37 0.11
N ILE A 189 8.53 9.58 0.05
CA ILE A 189 8.59 10.53 1.16
C ILE A 189 7.18 10.79 1.65
N ILE A 190 6.96 10.61 2.95
CA ILE A 190 5.66 10.78 3.60
C ILE A 190 5.75 11.96 4.56
N ASP A 191 5.18 13.09 4.14
CA ASP A 191 4.98 14.26 5.00
C ASP A 191 3.63 14.14 5.70
N PHE A 192 3.66 13.52 6.89
CA PHE A 192 2.47 13.32 7.70
C PHE A 192 1.85 14.63 8.23
N LYS A 193 2.62 15.72 8.28
CA LYS A 193 2.12 17.02 8.73
C LYS A 193 1.36 17.73 7.61
N ALA A 194 1.94 17.77 6.41
CA ALA A 194 1.32 18.38 5.24
C ALA A 194 0.30 17.47 4.55
N LYS A 195 0.23 16.19 4.94
CA LYS A 195 -0.59 15.13 4.34
C LYS A 195 -0.27 14.94 2.86
N LYS A 196 1.01 14.77 2.56
CA LYS A 196 1.52 14.59 1.21
C LYS A 196 2.39 13.34 1.13
N LEU A 197 2.15 12.54 0.10
CA LEU A 197 2.99 11.43 -0.32
C LEU A 197 3.72 11.86 -1.59
N TYR A 198 5.03 11.66 -1.62
CA TYR A 198 5.85 11.91 -2.79
C TYR A 198 6.43 10.59 -3.29
N LEU A 199 6.24 10.30 -4.57
CA LEU A 199 6.67 9.05 -5.21
C LEU A 199 7.69 9.36 -6.32
N GLN A 200 8.88 8.79 -6.20
CA GLN A 200 9.96 8.92 -7.18
C GLN A 200 10.35 7.54 -7.69
N PRO A 201 10.22 7.23 -9.00
CA PRO A 201 10.67 5.95 -9.55
C PRO A 201 12.11 5.62 -9.17
N ASN A 202 12.36 4.34 -8.90
CA ASN A 202 13.66 3.81 -8.47
C ASN A 202 14.08 2.59 -9.32
N ASN A 203 15.11 1.86 -8.90
CA ASN A 203 15.64 0.72 -9.65
C ASN A 203 14.66 -0.46 -9.77
N TYR A 204 13.59 -0.51 -8.98
CA TYR A 204 12.55 -1.55 -9.04
C TYR A 204 11.45 -1.24 -10.06
N PHE A 205 11.42 -0.05 -10.65
CA PHE A 205 10.27 0.46 -11.42
C PHE A 205 9.78 -0.51 -12.51
N TRP A 206 10.70 -1.20 -13.20
CA TRP A 206 10.39 -2.15 -14.28
C TRP A 206 10.56 -3.63 -13.90
N THR A 207 10.73 -3.94 -12.61
CA THR A 207 10.80 -5.33 -12.16
C THR A 207 9.44 -6.03 -12.30
N PRO A 208 9.41 -7.36 -12.48
CA PRO A 208 8.17 -8.13 -12.43
C PRO A 208 7.41 -7.93 -11.12
N PHE A 209 6.08 -8.02 -11.16
CA PHE A 209 5.26 -8.04 -9.93
C PHE A 209 5.35 -9.38 -9.21
N TYR A 210 5.34 -10.47 -9.97
CA TYR A 210 5.49 -11.84 -9.50
C TYR A 210 6.38 -12.63 -10.45
N ASP A 211 7.28 -13.44 -9.91
CA ASP A 211 8.24 -14.21 -10.71
C ASP A 211 7.54 -15.19 -11.68
N PHE A 212 6.48 -15.86 -11.21
CA PHE A 212 5.71 -16.81 -12.03
C PHE A 212 4.96 -16.19 -13.22
N LEU A 213 4.87 -14.86 -13.31
CA LEU A 213 4.24 -14.18 -14.46
C LEU A 213 5.20 -13.97 -15.64
N VAL A 214 6.50 -14.19 -15.42
CA VAL A 214 7.55 -13.97 -16.43
C VAL A 214 8.33 -15.25 -16.77
N GLU A 215 7.97 -16.37 -16.17
CA GLU A 215 8.49 -17.72 -16.48
C GLU A 215 7.76 -18.38 -17.68
#